data_AF-A0A6B2SRL7-F1
#
_entry.id   AF-A0A6B2SRL7-F1
#
_cell.length_a   1.000
_cell.length_b   1.000
_cell.length_c   1.000
_cell.angle_alpha   90.00
_cell.angle_beta   90.00
_cell.angle_gamma   90.00
#
_symmetry.space_group_name_H-M   'P 1'
#
loop_
_entity.id
_entity.type
_entity.pdbx_description
1 polymer ?
#
loop_
_entity_poly.entity_id
_entity_poly.type
_entity_poly.pdbx_seq_one_letter_code
_entity_poly.pdbx_strand_id
1 'polypeptide(L)'
;MEHRDWVRLGRAFAEARKKIPLSQVEAGARLHVSRTPIQAIERGRQSNGQPFTKITGTMRSYAGLVGWTEDSIDRILDGGDPKTLPQPAEAPAPAAMDTPSGLSPAVEMELHSGETVDSTVLHLGPGENDARVVVIVKGGENATKEEMQEAVRQWNRARRHLQSITSDSESGSDQQ
;
A
#
# COMPACT_ATOMS: atom_id res chain seq x y z
N MET A 1 12.06 12.03 -26.77
CA MET A 1 11.05 11.88 -25.70
C MET A 1 10.29 10.61 -25.99
N GLU A 2 10.66 9.50 -25.34
CA GLU A 2 9.91 8.25 -25.43
C GLU A 2 8.48 8.46 -24.92
N HIS A 3 7.51 8.06 -25.72
CA HIS A 3 6.10 8.23 -25.42
C HIS A 3 5.66 7.09 -24.50
N ARG A 4 5.76 7.29 -23.18
CA ARG A 4 5.28 6.32 -22.18
C ARG A 4 3.78 6.07 -22.36
N ASP A 5 3.39 4.80 -22.54
CA ASP A 5 1.99 4.43 -22.81
C ASP A 5 1.20 4.20 -21.51
N TRP A 6 0.71 5.31 -20.95
CA TRP A 6 -0.12 5.29 -19.74
C TRP A 6 -1.47 4.59 -19.93
N VAL A 7 -2.00 4.58 -21.15
CA VAL A 7 -3.29 3.93 -21.46
C VAL A 7 -3.12 2.42 -21.42
N ARG A 8 -2.00 1.90 -21.94
CA ARG A 8 -1.64 0.49 -21.82
C ARG A 8 -1.46 0.09 -20.36
N LEU A 9 -0.75 0.89 -19.56
CA LEU A 9 -0.59 0.62 -18.12
C LEU A 9 -1.94 0.55 -17.40
N GLY A 10 -2.84 1.51 -17.67
CA GLY A 10 -4.17 1.52 -17.05
C GLY A 10 -5.01 0.29 -17.39
N ARG A 11 -5.00 -0.12 -18.66
CA ARG A 11 -5.67 -1.35 -19.10
C ARG A 11 -5.09 -2.59 -18.43
N ALA A 12 -3.76 -2.67 -18.33
CA ALA A 12 -3.09 -3.78 -17.68
C ALA A 12 -3.50 -3.89 -16.19
N PHE A 13 -3.57 -2.77 -15.46
CA PHE A 13 -4.09 -2.75 -14.09
C PHE A 13 -5.54 -3.21 -14.00
N ALA A 14 -6.42 -2.74 -14.90
CA ALA A 14 -7.82 -3.12 -14.91
C ALA A 14 -8.00 -4.63 -15.14
N GLU A 15 -7.26 -5.21 -16.08
CA GLU A 15 -7.28 -6.65 -16.34
C GLU A 15 -6.70 -7.46 -15.19
N ALA A 16 -5.61 -7.00 -14.57
CA ALA A 16 -5.03 -7.67 -13.41
C ALA A 16 -5.97 -7.65 -12.21
N ARG A 17 -6.63 -6.50 -11.94
CA ARG A 17 -7.67 -6.44 -10.91
C ARG A 17 -8.82 -7.37 -11.24
N LYS A 18 -9.30 -7.48 -12.48
CA LYS A 18 -10.41 -8.41 -12.81
C LYS A 18 -10.07 -9.88 -12.53
N LYS A 19 -8.78 -10.27 -12.50
CA LYS A 19 -8.34 -11.63 -12.16
C LYS A 19 -8.41 -11.95 -10.66
N ILE A 20 -8.42 -10.93 -9.81
CA ILE A 20 -8.57 -11.08 -8.36
C ILE A 20 -9.89 -10.39 -8.02
N PRO A 21 -11.00 -11.08 -7.67
CA PRO A 21 -12.37 -10.55 -7.69
C PRO A 21 -12.60 -9.35 -6.74
N LEU A 22 -12.08 -8.20 -7.14
CA LEU A 22 -11.99 -6.94 -6.43
C LEU A 22 -12.64 -5.88 -7.29
N SER A 23 -13.61 -5.17 -6.74
CA SER A 23 -14.13 -3.95 -7.33
C SER A 23 -13.11 -2.80 -7.23
N GLN A 24 -13.32 -1.74 -8.01
CA GLN A 24 -12.51 -0.51 -7.89
C GLN A 24 -12.66 0.15 -6.51
N VAL A 25 -13.81 -0.02 -5.85
CA VAL A 25 -14.08 0.52 -4.52
C VAL A 25 -13.27 -0.24 -3.48
N GLU A 26 -13.27 -1.56 -3.53
CA GLU A 26 -12.50 -2.40 -2.62
C GLU A 26 -10.99 -2.26 -2.85
N ALA A 27 -10.55 -2.14 -4.10
CA ALA A 27 -9.15 -1.82 -4.42
C ALA A 27 -8.75 -0.46 -3.84
N GLY A 28 -9.62 0.55 -3.96
CA GLY A 28 -9.40 1.86 -3.32
C GLY A 28 -9.30 1.75 -1.80
N ALA A 29 -10.22 1.00 -1.17
CA ALA A 29 -10.21 0.77 0.27
C ALA A 29 -8.92 0.10 0.75
N ARG A 30 -8.45 -0.96 0.06
CA ARG A 30 -7.18 -1.64 0.37
C ARG A 30 -5.94 -0.78 0.15
N LEU A 31 -6.03 0.20 -0.75
CA LEU A 31 -4.96 1.16 -1.03
C LEU A 31 -5.13 2.48 -0.25
N HIS A 32 -6.13 2.56 0.64
CA HIS A 32 -6.48 3.75 1.42
C HIS A 32 -6.70 5.01 0.57
N VAL A 33 -7.28 4.85 -0.61
CA VAL A 33 -7.67 5.95 -1.51
C VAL A 33 -9.15 5.85 -1.88
N SER A 34 -9.75 6.95 -2.31
CA SER A 34 -11.10 6.90 -2.87
C SER A 34 -11.11 6.12 -4.19
N ARG A 35 -12.31 5.78 -4.68
CA ARG A 35 -12.49 5.12 -5.98
C ARG A 35 -11.89 5.91 -7.15
N THR A 36 -11.85 7.24 -7.03
CA THR A 36 -11.48 8.14 -8.14
C THR A 36 -10.03 7.94 -8.61
N PRO A 37 -9.01 7.93 -7.73
CA PRO A 37 -7.64 7.54 -8.09
C PRO A 37 -7.53 6.19 -8.81
N ILE A 38 -8.27 5.17 -8.37
CA ILE A 38 -8.25 3.83 -9.01
C ILE A 38 -8.77 3.92 -10.45
N GLN A 39 -9.87 4.65 -10.65
CA GLN A 39 -10.40 4.86 -12.00
C GLN A 39 -9.47 5.66 -12.90
N ALA A 40 -8.81 6.69 -12.35
CA ALA A 40 -7.84 7.48 -13.09
C ALA A 40 -6.67 6.61 -13.56
N ILE A 41 -6.13 5.78 -12.66
CA ILE A 41 -5.06 4.81 -12.98
C ILE A 41 -5.53 3.83 -14.06
N GLU A 42 -6.70 3.20 -13.90
CA GLU A 42 -7.22 2.22 -14.87
C GLU A 42 -7.55 2.82 -16.24
N ARG A 43 -7.86 4.13 -16.31
CA ARG A 43 -8.03 4.86 -17.57
C ARG A 43 -6.71 5.34 -18.18
N GLY A 44 -5.62 5.28 -17.42
CA GLY A 44 -4.33 5.83 -17.83
C GLY A 44 -4.28 7.36 -17.89
N ARG A 45 -5.22 8.06 -17.23
CA ARG A 45 -5.29 9.53 -17.20
C ARG A 45 -5.69 10.05 -15.83
N GLN A 46 -5.17 11.21 -15.48
CA GLN A 46 -5.53 11.94 -14.27
C GLN A 46 -7.03 12.31 -14.27
N SER A 47 -7.57 12.63 -13.08
CA SER A 47 -8.98 12.99 -12.90
C SER A 47 -9.42 14.22 -13.71
N ASN A 48 -8.48 15.09 -14.09
CA ASN A 48 -8.69 16.27 -14.94
C ASN A 48 -8.61 15.95 -16.45
N GLY A 49 -8.46 14.67 -16.82
CA GLY A 49 -8.36 14.21 -18.21
C GLY A 49 -6.95 14.28 -18.81
N GLN A 50 -5.95 14.79 -18.09
CA GLN A 50 -4.57 14.88 -18.57
C GLN A 50 -3.84 13.53 -18.50
N PRO A 51 -2.85 13.27 -19.36
CA PRO A 51 -1.94 12.14 -19.19
C PRO A 51 -1.20 12.22 -17.86
N PHE A 52 -0.83 11.08 -17.29
CA PHE A 52 0.13 11.06 -16.20
C PHE A 52 1.51 11.51 -16.71
N THR A 53 2.27 12.18 -15.85
CA THR A 53 3.64 12.62 -16.15
C THR A 53 4.70 11.80 -15.42
N LYS A 54 4.29 11.08 -14.36
CA LYS A 54 5.16 10.25 -13.52
C LYS A 54 4.39 9.10 -12.89
N ILE A 55 5.13 8.05 -12.52
CA ILE A 55 4.61 6.95 -11.71
C ILE A 55 4.34 7.48 -10.30
N THR A 56 3.15 7.22 -9.76
CA THR A 56 2.77 7.67 -8.42
C THR A 56 2.91 6.54 -7.40
N GLY A 57 2.97 6.89 -6.10
CA GLY A 57 2.98 5.91 -5.02
C GLY A 57 1.76 4.97 -5.07
N THR A 58 0.57 5.50 -5.38
CA THR A 58 -0.64 4.68 -5.53
C THR A 58 -0.51 3.64 -6.65
N MET A 59 0.17 3.95 -7.75
CA MET A 59 0.42 2.96 -8.81
C MET A 59 1.34 1.83 -8.33
N ARG A 60 2.40 2.15 -7.57
CA ARG A 60 3.30 1.14 -6.97
C ARG A 60 2.56 0.24 -5.97
N SER A 61 1.77 0.84 -5.09
CA SER A 61 0.93 0.07 -4.16
C SER A 61 -0.10 -0.79 -4.91
N TYR A 62 -0.69 -0.28 -5.99
CA TYR A 62 -1.62 -1.05 -6.81
C TYR A 62 -0.93 -2.22 -7.53
N ALA A 63 0.31 -2.05 -7.99
CA ALA A 63 1.10 -3.15 -8.56
C ALA A 63 1.27 -4.28 -7.53
N GLY A 64 1.64 -3.96 -6.29
CA GLY A 64 1.71 -4.94 -5.21
C GLY A 64 0.36 -5.63 -4.95
N LEU A 65 -0.75 -4.87 -4.94
CA LEU A 65 -2.09 -5.41 -4.72
C LEU A 65 -2.50 -6.44 -5.79
N VAL A 66 -2.12 -6.23 -7.05
CA VAL A 66 -2.41 -7.17 -8.15
C VAL A 66 -1.35 -8.26 -8.33
N GLY A 67 -0.42 -8.37 -7.38
CA GLY A 67 0.64 -9.38 -7.39
C GLY A 67 1.73 -9.11 -8.42
N TRP A 68 2.03 -7.85 -8.72
CA TRP A 68 3.14 -7.46 -9.59
C TRP A 68 4.34 -6.98 -8.78
N THR A 69 5.51 -7.15 -9.36
CA THR A 69 6.74 -6.53 -8.85
C THR A 69 6.75 -5.04 -9.14
N GLU A 70 7.55 -4.28 -8.39
CA GLU A 70 7.63 -2.83 -8.53
C GLU A 70 8.13 -2.37 -9.93
N ASP A 71 9.05 -3.13 -10.54
CA ASP A 71 9.58 -2.87 -11.89
C ASP A 71 8.56 -3.13 -13.02
N SER A 72 7.43 -3.78 -12.72
CA SER A 72 6.40 -4.08 -13.72
C SER A 72 5.78 -2.84 -14.36
N ILE A 73 5.70 -1.74 -13.60
CA ILE A 73 5.11 -0.49 -14.10
C ILE A 73 5.98 0.08 -15.21
N ASP A 74 7.30 0.21 -14.97
CA ASP A 74 8.25 0.69 -15.97
C ASP A 74 8.28 -0.23 -17.19
N ARG A 75 8.32 -1.56 -16.98
CA ARG A 75 8.26 -2.55 -18.08
C ARG A 75 7.05 -2.36 -18.98
N ILE A 76 5.86 -2.13 -18.43
CA ILE A 76 4.65 -1.91 -19.24
C ILE A 76 4.71 -0.58 -19.98
N LEU A 77 5.20 0.47 -19.34
CA LEU A 77 5.34 1.79 -19.96
C LEU A 77 6.36 1.78 -21.12
N ASP A 78 7.37 0.92 -21.03
CA ASP A 78 8.38 0.68 -22.08
C ASP A 78 7.92 -0.36 -23.12
N GLY A 79 6.68 -0.85 -23.00
CA GLY A 79 6.05 -1.72 -23.99
C GLY A 79 6.25 -3.22 -23.77
N GLY A 80 6.85 -3.62 -22.65
CA GLY A 80 6.94 -5.00 -22.19
C GLY A 80 5.72 -5.46 -21.39
N ASP A 81 5.84 -6.67 -20.83
CA ASP A 81 4.80 -7.29 -20.00
C ASP A 81 5.11 -7.16 -18.50
N PRO A 82 4.06 -7.13 -17.64
CA PRO A 82 4.23 -7.12 -16.20
C PRO A 82 4.88 -8.40 -15.71
N LYS A 83 5.75 -8.26 -14.71
CA LYS A 83 6.34 -9.37 -13.98
C LYS A 83 5.50 -9.61 -12.73
N THR A 84 4.86 -10.77 -12.66
CA THR A 84 4.13 -11.17 -11.46
C THR A 84 5.09 -11.57 -10.35
N LEU A 85 4.79 -11.20 -9.12
CA LEU A 85 5.38 -11.82 -7.94
C LEU A 85 5.13 -13.34 -8.04
N PRO A 86 6.11 -14.19 -7.65
CA PRO A 86 5.85 -15.60 -7.54
C PRO A 86 4.66 -15.79 -6.61
N GLN A 87 3.55 -16.31 -7.14
CA GLN A 87 2.46 -16.75 -6.30
C GLN A 87 3.04 -17.85 -5.40
N PRO A 88 2.93 -17.76 -4.06
CA PRO A 88 3.26 -18.90 -3.22
C PRO A 88 2.38 -20.02 -3.73
N ALA A 89 2.98 -21.03 -4.39
CA ALA A 89 2.31 -22.30 -4.61
C ALA A 89 1.75 -22.70 -3.25
N GLU A 90 0.50 -23.16 -3.20
CA GLU A 90 -0.13 -23.72 -1.99
C GLU A 90 0.88 -24.59 -1.25
N ALA A 91 1.56 -23.97 -0.29
CA ALA A 91 2.41 -24.66 0.64
C ALA A 91 1.43 -25.30 1.63
N PRO A 92 1.66 -26.55 2.03
CA PRO A 92 0.96 -27.08 3.19
C PRO A 92 1.16 -26.09 4.34
N ALA A 93 0.10 -25.85 5.11
CA ALA A 93 0.05 -24.89 6.21
C ALA A 93 1.42 -24.74 6.89
N PRO A 94 1.94 -23.51 7.04
CA PRO A 94 3.29 -23.32 7.53
C PRO A 94 3.38 -23.94 8.92
N ALA A 95 4.19 -24.99 9.04
CA ALA A 95 4.81 -25.30 10.32
C ALA A 95 5.51 -24.01 10.75
N ALA A 96 5.12 -23.49 11.91
CA ALA A 96 5.69 -22.30 12.52
C ALA A 96 7.22 -22.42 12.49
N MET A 97 7.85 -21.73 11.53
CA MET A 97 9.28 -21.53 11.56
C MET A 97 9.46 -20.26 12.35
N ASP A 98 9.84 -20.44 13.61
CA ASP A 98 10.40 -19.43 14.50
C ASP A 98 11.70 -18.89 13.89
N THR A 99 11.59 -18.07 12.85
CA THR A 99 12.66 -17.13 12.53
C THR A 99 12.55 -15.96 13.50
N PRO A 100 13.55 -15.70 14.36
CA PRO A 100 13.49 -14.60 15.31
C PRO A 100 13.35 -13.31 14.51
N SER A 101 12.28 -12.57 14.77
CA SER A 101 11.82 -11.44 13.94
C SER A 101 12.78 -10.24 13.96
N GLY A 102 13.88 -10.33 14.71
CA GLY A 102 14.72 -9.20 15.09
C GLY A 102 14.00 -8.18 15.97
N LEU A 103 12.77 -8.48 16.41
CA LEU A 103 11.93 -7.62 17.22
C LEU A 103 12.21 -7.89 18.71
N SER A 104 11.89 -6.91 19.56
CA SER A 104 11.94 -7.14 21.00
C SER A 104 10.88 -8.19 21.40
N PRO A 105 11.14 -9.05 22.39
CA PRO A 105 10.17 -10.04 22.84
C PRO A 105 8.81 -9.46 23.24
N ALA A 106 8.79 -8.21 23.73
CA ALA A 106 7.54 -7.52 24.06
C ALA A 106 6.72 -7.20 22.80
N VAL A 107 7.38 -6.79 21.71
CA VAL A 107 6.71 -6.55 20.42
C VAL A 107 6.22 -7.87 19.84
N GLU A 108 7.03 -8.93 19.87
CA GLU A 108 6.60 -10.24 19.38
C GLU A 108 5.37 -10.75 20.15
N MET A 109 5.34 -10.62 21.47
CA MET A 109 4.19 -11.02 22.27
C MET A 109 2.92 -10.24 21.90
N GLU A 110 3.03 -8.92 21.74
CA GLU A 110 1.90 -8.09 21.30
C GLU A 110 1.45 -8.38 19.86
N LEU A 111 2.33 -8.88 18.99
CA LEU A 111 1.94 -9.28 17.64
C LEU A 111 1.17 -10.61 17.62
N HIS A 112 1.44 -11.49 18.59
CA HIS A 112 0.75 -12.77 18.73
C HIS A 112 -0.55 -12.66 19.55
N SER A 113 -0.71 -11.61 20.36
CA SER A 113 -1.94 -11.36 21.13
C SER A 113 -2.98 -10.60 20.32
N GLY A 114 -4.27 -10.88 20.57
CA GLY A 114 -5.39 -10.09 20.02
C GLY A 114 -5.57 -10.10 18.49
N GLU A 115 -6.70 -9.57 18.03
CA GLU A 115 -7.00 -9.44 16.60
C GLU A 115 -6.37 -8.16 16.02
N THR A 116 -5.74 -8.25 14.84
CA THR A 116 -5.21 -7.08 14.16
C THR A 116 -6.36 -6.28 13.54
N VAL A 117 -6.57 -5.06 14.04
CA VAL A 117 -7.66 -4.17 13.65
C VAL A 117 -7.29 -3.33 12.42
N ASP A 118 -6.05 -2.84 12.38
CA ASP A 118 -5.52 -2.08 11.24
C ASP A 118 -3.99 -2.16 11.21
N SER A 119 -3.39 -1.88 10.06
CA SER A 119 -1.94 -1.75 9.92
C SER A 119 -1.59 -0.71 8.87
N THR A 120 -0.50 0.03 9.09
CA THR A 120 -0.01 0.99 8.09
C THR A 120 1.50 1.08 8.10
N VAL A 121 2.08 1.41 6.96
CA VAL A 121 3.51 1.65 6.78
C VAL A 121 3.70 3.11 6.36
N LEU A 122 4.45 3.85 7.15
CA LEU A 122 4.82 5.24 6.88
C LEU A 122 6.28 5.27 6.43
N HIS A 123 6.56 6.03 5.38
CA HIS A 123 7.92 6.24 4.88
C HIS A 123 8.41 7.59 5.40
N LEU A 124 9.56 7.60 6.08
CA LEU A 124 10.14 8.82 6.65
C LEU A 124 11.14 9.43 5.65
N GLY A 125 10.62 10.13 4.65
CA GLY A 125 11.41 10.95 3.71
C GLY A 125 11.65 10.32 2.33
N PRO A 126 12.05 11.12 1.32
CA PRO A 126 12.38 10.64 -0.01
C PRO A 126 13.87 10.26 -0.15
N GLY A 127 14.15 9.04 -0.60
CA GLY A 127 15.48 8.59 -1.04
C GLY A 127 16.40 8.02 0.07
N GLU A 128 17.36 7.17 -0.36
CA GLU A 128 18.47 6.43 0.30
C GLU A 128 18.41 6.03 1.79
N ASN A 129 17.86 6.83 2.70
CA ASN A 129 17.48 6.40 4.04
C ASN A 129 16.06 5.80 4.00
N ASP A 130 15.96 4.50 3.72
CA ASP A 130 14.70 3.74 3.66
C ASP A 130 14.14 3.44 5.06
N ALA A 131 13.99 4.50 5.87
CA ALA A 131 13.43 4.41 7.20
C ALA A 131 11.90 4.26 7.08
N ARG A 132 11.41 3.11 7.53
CA ARG A 132 9.99 2.75 7.50
C ARG A 132 9.48 2.64 8.93
N VAL A 133 8.33 3.24 9.19
CA VAL A 133 7.58 3.05 10.44
C VAL A 133 6.40 2.15 10.14
N VAL A 134 6.39 0.98 10.75
CA VAL A 134 5.25 0.06 10.71
C VAL A 134 4.42 0.29 11.96
N VAL A 135 3.15 0.65 11.81
CA VAL A 135 2.21 0.78 12.91
C VAL A 135 1.17 -0.33 12.78
N ILE A 136 1.04 -1.13 13.84
CA ILE A 136 0.08 -2.23 13.94
C ILE A 136 -0.86 -1.90 15.08
N VAL A 137 -2.16 -1.88 14.79
CA VAL A 137 -3.21 -1.62 15.77
C VAL A 137 -3.86 -2.94 16.12
N LYS A 138 -3.71 -3.35 17.38
CA LYS A 138 -4.32 -4.54 17.93
C LYS A 138 -5.58 -4.19 18.70
N GLY A 139 -6.62 -4.99 18.52
CA GLY A 139 -7.74 -5.05 19.44
C GLY A 139 -7.34 -5.86 20.66
N GLY A 140 -7.89 -5.52 21.83
CA GLY A 140 -7.70 -6.31 23.04
C GLY A 140 -8.13 -7.76 22.83
N GLU A 141 -7.52 -8.69 23.57
CA GLU A 141 -7.96 -10.09 23.58
C GLU A 141 -9.41 -10.17 24.06
N ASN A 142 -10.31 -10.63 23.18
CA ASN A 142 -11.76 -10.66 23.39
C ASN A 142 -12.47 -9.30 23.33
N ALA A 143 -11.87 -8.28 22.69
CA ALA A 143 -12.53 -7.00 22.48
C ALA A 143 -13.88 -7.20 21.77
N THR A 144 -14.92 -6.61 22.36
CA THR A 144 -16.24 -6.56 21.75
C THR A 144 -16.21 -5.71 20.48
N LYS A 145 -17.22 -5.87 19.62
CA LYS A 145 -17.34 -5.08 18.38
C LYS A 145 -17.35 -3.57 18.65
N GLU A 146 -17.91 -3.14 19.78
CA GLU A 146 -17.98 -1.74 20.20
C GLU A 146 -16.62 -1.21 20.65
N GLU A 147 -15.85 -2.01 21.38
CA GLU A 147 -14.48 -1.68 21.79
C GLU A 147 -13.53 -1.63 20.59
N MET A 148 -13.67 -2.55 19.63
CA MET A 148 -12.93 -2.48 18.37
C MET A 148 -13.26 -1.22 17.57
N GLN A 149 -14.53 -0.81 17.51
CA GLN A 149 -14.90 0.44 16.85
C GLN A 149 -14.34 1.68 17.55
N GLU A 150 -14.26 1.67 18.88
CA GLU A 150 -13.62 2.76 19.63
C GLU A 150 -12.11 2.80 19.37
N ALA A 151 -11.44 1.64 19.34
CA ALA A 151 -10.03 1.54 18.98
C ALA A 151 -9.79 2.10 17.57
N VAL A 152 -10.64 1.79 16.59
CA VAL A 152 -10.59 2.37 15.24
C VAL A 152 -10.78 3.90 15.26
N ARG A 153 -11.72 4.42 16.08
CA ARG A 153 -11.94 5.87 16.20
C ARG A 153 -10.76 6.59 16.82
N GLN A 154 -10.13 6.01 17.83
CA GLN A 154 -8.93 6.56 18.47
C GLN A 154 -7.75 6.53 17.51
N TRP A 155 -7.55 5.41 16.82
CA TRP A 155 -6.53 5.26 15.80
C TRP A 155 -6.70 6.28 14.66
N ASN A 156 -7.91 6.48 14.15
CA ASN A 156 -8.18 7.48 13.11
C ASN A 156 -7.85 8.91 13.54
N ARG A 157 -7.93 9.23 14.85
CA ARG A 157 -7.51 10.52 15.40
C ARG A 157 -5.98 10.63 15.47
N ALA A 158 -5.30 9.60 15.97
CA ALA A 158 -3.84 9.56 16.07
C ALA A 158 -3.17 9.56 14.68
N ARG A 159 -3.72 8.82 13.72
CA ARG A 159 -3.22 8.72 12.34
C ARG A 159 -3.07 10.07 11.65
N ARG A 160 -4.02 10.99 11.86
CA ARG A 160 -3.94 12.35 11.30
C ARG A 160 -2.74 13.15 11.82
N HIS A 161 -2.35 12.93 13.08
CA HIS A 161 -1.19 13.57 13.68
C HIS A 161 0.12 12.91 13.24
N LEU A 162 0.12 11.59 13.02
CA LEU A 162 1.31 10.89 12.50
C LEU A 162 1.60 11.29 11.05
N GLN A 163 0.57 11.46 10.22
CA GLN A 163 0.72 11.90 8.82
C GLN A 163 1.17 13.35 8.69
N SER A 164 0.87 14.23 9.66
CA SER A 164 1.38 15.61 9.61
C SER A 164 2.89 15.68 9.89
N ILE A 165 3.40 14.86 10.82
CA ILE A 165 4.83 14.79 11.15
C ILE A 165 5.67 14.36 9.93
N THR A 166 5.16 13.42 9.13
CA THR A 166 5.86 12.98 7.91
C THR A 166 5.77 14.00 6.77
N SER A 167 4.76 14.89 6.79
CA SER A 167 4.54 15.92 5.75
C SER A 167 5.32 17.21 6.02
N ASP A 168 5.51 17.60 7.28
CA ASP A 168 6.30 18.79 7.66
C ASP A 168 7.81 18.64 7.32
N SER A 169 8.27 17.40 7.13
CA SER A 169 9.64 17.11 6.70
C SER A 169 9.94 17.55 5.25
N GLU A 170 8.91 17.87 4.45
CA GLU A 170 9.08 18.34 3.05
C GLU A 170 9.22 19.86 2.92
N SER A 171 9.04 20.64 4.01
CA SER A 171 9.02 22.12 3.94
C SER A 171 10.30 22.81 4.44
N GLY A 172 11.39 22.06 4.65
CA GLY A 172 12.58 22.51 5.37
C GLY A 172 13.87 22.61 4.55
N SER A 173 13.85 23.03 3.28
CA SER A 173 15.09 23.35 2.57
C SER A 173 14.84 24.22 1.33
N ASP A 174 14.77 25.53 1.56
CA ASP A 174 15.28 26.55 0.63
C ASP A 174 15.25 27.93 1.30
N GLN A 175 16.26 28.22 2.13
CA GLN A 175 16.79 29.57 2.35
C GLN A 175 18.25 29.48 2.81
N GLN A 176 19.19 29.50 1.86
CA GLN A 176 20.41 30.30 1.94
C GLN A 176 21.10 30.42 0.58
#